data_AF-A0ABC8SGD2-F1
#
_entry.id   AF-A0ABC8SGD2-F1
#
_cell.length_a   1.000
_cell.length_b   1.000
_cell.length_c   1.000
_cell.angle_alpha   90.00
_cell.angle_beta   90.00
_cell.angle_gamma   90.00
#
_symmetry.space_group_name_H-M   'P 1'
#
loop_
_entity.id
_entity.type
_entity.pdbx_description
1 polymer ?
#
loop_
_entity_poly.entity_id
_entity_poly.type
_entity_poly.pdbx_seq_one_letter_code
_entity_poly.pdbx_strand_id
1 'polypeptide(L)'
;MKNIHLKDLPSFIRTIGPNDIMFNFTMTEAEKVHKASALILNTFDALEHEVLEALSTIFFTVYTIRPLQLHLNQIKEDDMKTFESNLC
;
A
#
# COMPACT_ATOMS: atom_id res chain seq x y z
N MET A 1 -6.40 -6.58 -10.41
CA MET A 1 -6.06 -7.77 -9.61
C MET A 1 -6.98 -8.92 -10.02
N LYS A 2 -6.44 -9.95 -10.69
CA LYS A 2 -7.22 -11.11 -11.16
C LYS A 2 -6.60 -12.38 -10.58
N ASN A 3 -7.42 -13.40 -10.33
CA ASN A 3 -6.99 -14.73 -9.88
C ASN A 3 -6.29 -14.78 -8.50
N ILE A 4 -6.68 -13.91 -7.57
CA ILE A 4 -6.20 -13.97 -6.19
C ILE A 4 -6.88 -15.15 -5.48
N HIS A 5 -6.09 -16.01 -4.85
CA HIS A 5 -6.56 -17.06 -3.96
C HIS A 5 -6.39 -16.64 -2.49
N LEU A 6 -7.11 -17.30 -1.58
CA LEU A 6 -6.94 -17.06 -0.13
C LEU A 6 -5.48 -17.23 0.33
N LYS A 7 -4.71 -18.09 -0.36
CA LYS A 7 -3.28 -18.32 -0.08
C LYS A 7 -2.36 -17.14 -0.42
N ASP A 8 -2.81 -16.20 -1.24
CA ASP A 8 -2.04 -15.04 -1.69
C ASP A 8 -2.31 -13.81 -0.80
N LEU A 9 -3.40 -13.84 -0.01
CA LEU A 9 -3.71 -12.81 0.98
C LEU A 9 -2.80 -12.91 2.21
N PRO A 10 -2.57 -11.80 2.92
CA PRO A 10 -1.83 -11.79 4.18
C PRO A 10 -2.34 -12.83 5.17
N SER A 11 -1.43 -13.45 5.92
CA SER A 11 -1.76 -14.56 6.84
C SER A 11 -2.79 -14.19 7.90
N PHE A 12 -2.82 -12.92 8.34
CA PHE A 12 -3.76 -12.42 9.33
C PHE A 12 -5.23 -12.46 8.87
N ILE A 13 -5.51 -12.60 7.57
CA ILE A 13 -6.87 -12.83 7.06
C ILE A 13 -7.35 -14.27 7.36
N ARG A 14 -6.44 -15.22 7.61
CA ARG A 14 -6.75 -16.64 7.83
C ARG A 14 -6.87 -16.97 9.32
N THR A 15 -7.64 -16.17 10.03
CA THR A 15 -7.90 -16.35 11.47
C THR A 15 -9.35 -16.73 11.70
N ILE A 16 -9.60 -17.58 12.70
CA ILE A 16 -10.94 -17.94 13.19
C ILE A 16 -11.24 -17.31 14.56
N GLY A 17 -10.23 -16.66 15.16
CA GLY A 17 -10.35 -16.03 16.46
C GLY A 17 -10.91 -14.62 16.31
N PRO A 18 -11.99 -14.25 17.02
CA PRO A 18 -12.56 -12.90 16.94
C PRO A 18 -11.63 -11.82 17.52
N ASN A 19 -10.60 -12.23 18.27
CA ASN A 19 -9.65 -11.34 18.94
C ASN A 19 -8.28 -11.27 18.26
N ASP A 20 -8.19 -11.67 16.99
CA ASP A 20 -6.94 -11.53 16.23
C ASP A 20 -6.61 -10.04 16.05
N ILE A 21 -5.47 -9.63 16.63
CA ILE A 21 -5.09 -8.23 16.73
C ILE A 21 -4.89 -7.62 15.34
N MET A 22 -4.22 -8.34 14.44
CA MET A 22 -3.88 -7.82 13.12
C MET A 22 -5.11 -7.76 12.23
N PHE A 23 -5.96 -8.78 12.25
CA PHE A 23 -7.22 -8.78 11.54
C PHE A 23 -8.12 -7.61 11.96
N ASN A 24 -8.33 -7.44 13.27
CA ASN A 24 -9.17 -6.38 13.82
C ASN A 24 -8.61 -4.99 13.53
N PHE A 25 -7.29 -4.83 13.61
CA PHE A 25 -6.62 -3.59 13.25
C PHE A 25 -6.82 -3.26 11.77
N THR A 26 -6.53 -4.19 10.85
CA THR A 26 -6.68 -3.94 9.40
C THR A 26 -8.12 -3.63 9.03
N MET A 27 -9.11 -4.33 9.60
CA MET A 27 -10.52 -4.05 9.36
C MET A 27 -10.91 -2.63 9.82
N THR A 28 -10.49 -2.25 11.03
CA THR A 28 -10.76 -0.92 11.59
C THR A 28 -10.15 0.20 10.74
N GLU A 29 -8.91 0.02 10.28
CA GLU A 29 -8.24 1.03 9.44
C GLU A 29 -8.83 1.08 8.02
N ALA A 30 -9.26 -0.05 7.46
CA ALA A 30 -9.96 -0.11 6.19
C ALA A 30 -11.31 0.64 6.25
N GLU A 31 -12.03 0.61 7.37
CA GLU A 31 -13.25 1.41 7.54
C GLU A 31 -12.94 2.91 7.68
N LYS A 32 -11.86 3.26 8.38
CA LYS A 32 -11.47 4.67 8.61
C LYS A 32 -10.91 5.34 7.37
N VAL A 33 -10.37 4.61 6.41
CA VAL A 33 -9.68 5.18 5.23
C VAL A 33 -10.60 6.09 4.39
N HIS A 34 -11.92 5.90 4.43
CA HIS A 34 -12.89 6.79 3.81
C HIS A 34 -12.89 8.22 4.37
N LYS A 35 -12.33 8.43 5.56
CA LYS A 35 -12.18 9.75 6.20
C LYS A 35 -10.88 10.44 5.80
N ALA A 36 -9.97 9.75 5.10
CA ALA A 36 -8.72 10.34 4.66
C ALA A 36 -8.96 11.31 3.50
N SER A 37 -8.18 12.40 3.46
CA SER A 37 -8.24 13.37 2.35
C SER A 37 -7.70 12.79 1.04
N ALA A 38 -6.77 11.84 1.12
CA ALA A 38 -6.17 11.16 -0.02
C ALA A 38 -5.55 9.82 0.38
N LEU A 39 -5.48 8.89 -0.58
CA LEU A 39 -4.74 7.64 -0.49
C LEU A 39 -3.42 7.77 -1.26
N ILE A 40 -2.28 7.53 -0.61
CA ILE A 40 -0.96 7.54 -1.26
C ILE A 40 -0.44 6.10 -1.34
N LEU A 41 -0.16 5.63 -2.54
CA LEU A 41 0.28 4.26 -2.83
C LEU A 41 1.67 4.25 -3.47
N ASN A 42 2.57 3.43 -2.95
CA ASN A 42 3.90 3.22 -3.52
C ASN A 42 3.84 2.24 -4.72
N THR A 43 3.24 2.70 -5.81
CA THR A 43 2.97 1.93 -7.03
C THR A 43 3.02 2.87 -8.26
N PHE A 44 2.69 2.36 -9.44
CA PHE A 44 2.57 3.20 -10.64
C PHE A 44 1.53 2.63 -11.60
N ASP A 45 0.98 3.50 -12.45
CA ASP A 45 -0.16 3.19 -13.32
C ASP A 45 0.03 1.92 -14.16
N ALA A 46 1.16 1.80 -14.88
CA ALA A 46 1.41 0.65 -15.74
C ALA A 46 1.51 -0.70 -14.98
N LEU A 47 1.76 -0.71 -13.66
CA LEU A 47 1.79 -1.93 -12.86
C LEU A 47 0.39 -2.35 -12.40
N GLU A 48 -0.44 -1.39 -11.97
CA GLU A 48 -1.69 -1.65 -11.25
C GLU A 48 -2.90 -0.87 -11.78
N HIS A 49 -2.92 -0.55 -13.08
CA HIS A 49 -3.93 0.28 -13.73
C HIS A 49 -5.38 -0.07 -13.33
N GLU A 50 -5.79 -1.32 -13.50
CA GLU A 50 -7.16 -1.77 -13.17
C GLU A 50 -7.50 -1.62 -11.67
N VAL A 51 -6.49 -1.73 -10.79
CA VAL A 51 -6.69 -1.58 -9.34
C VAL A 51 -6.83 -0.11 -8.98
N LEU A 52 -6.00 0.75 -9.57
CA LEU A 52 -6.05 2.19 -9.36
C LEU A 52 -7.36 2.77 -9.87
N GLU A 53 -7.82 2.35 -11.04
CA GLU A 53 -9.14 2.73 -11.58
C GLU A 53 -10.26 2.35 -10.61
N ALA A 54 -10.25 1.10 -10.11
CA ALA A 54 -11.24 0.66 -9.13
C ALA A 54 -11.18 1.47 -7.82
N LEU A 55 -9.98 1.73 -7.28
CA LEU A 55 -9.82 2.54 -6.07
C LEU A 55 -10.28 3.99 -6.25
N SER A 56 -10.06 4.58 -7.42
CA SER A 56 -10.56 5.92 -7.76
C SER A 56 -12.09 6.01 -7.80
N THR A 57 -12.80 4.90 -7.93
CA THR A 57 -14.28 4.89 -7.79
C THR A 57 -14.74 4.90 -6.33
N ILE A 58 -13.87 4.48 -5.40
CA ILE A 58 -14.18 4.35 -3.97
C ILE A 58 -13.68 5.58 -3.19
N PHE A 59 -12.55 6.14 -3.60
CA PHE A 59 -11.86 7.23 -2.92
C PHE A 59 -11.79 8.47 -3.80
N PHE A 60 -12.02 9.65 -3.20
CA PHE A 60 -12.01 10.93 -3.91
C PHE A 60 -10.64 11.24 -4.54
N THR A 61 -9.54 10.87 -3.85
CA THR A 61 -8.18 11.17 -4.29
C THR A 61 -7.26 9.97 -4.07
N VAL A 62 -6.67 9.45 -5.14
CA VAL A 62 -5.65 8.40 -5.11
C VAL A 62 -4.39 8.91 -5.81
N TYR A 63 -3.27 8.91 -5.10
CA TYR A 63 -1.96 9.30 -5.61
C TYR A 63 -1.03 8.10 -5.63
N THR A 64 -0.30 7.92 -6.73
CA THR A 64 0.76 6.93 -6.82
C THR A 64 2.12 7.61 -6.73
N ILE A 65 2.97 7.17 -5.81
CA ILE A 65 4.39 7.49 -5.81
C ILE A 65 5.12 6.32 -6.48
N ARG A 66 5.92 6.60 -7.53
CA ARG A 66 6.72 5.54 -8.17
C ARG A 66 7.55 4.83 -7.10
N PRO A 67 7.82 3.51 -7.27
CA PRO A 67 8.61 2.73 -6.33
C PRO A 67 9.80 3.53 -5.85
N LEU A 68 9.86 3.79 -4.54
CA LEU A 68 10.89 4.65 -3.95
C LEU A 68 12.31 4.25 -4.37
N GLN A 69 12.53 2.94 -4.60
CA GLN A 69 13.78 2.40 -5.14
C GLN A 69 14.17 2.96 -6.53
N LEU A 70 13.20 3.23 -7.41
CA LEU A 70 13.46 3.85 -8.71
C LEU A 70 13.78 5.34 -8.60
N HIS A 71 13.31 6.02 -7.54
CA HIS A 71 13.70 7.40 -7.25
C HIS A 71 15.11 7.49 -6.65
N LEU A 72 15.53 6.52 -5.82
CA LEU A 72 16.88 6.50 -5.23
C LEU A 72 17.98 6.48 -6.31
N ASN A 73 17.76 5.82 -7.44
CA ASN A 73 18.72 5.79 -8.57
C ASN A 73 18.92 7.15 -9.26
N GLN A 74 18.07 8.15 -8.96
CA GLN A 74 18.16 9.51 -9.51
C GLN A 74 18.79 10.50 -8.50
N ILE A 75 18.99 10.06 -7.26
CA ILE A 75 19.58 10.84 -6.18
C ILE A 75 21.10 10.70 -6.23
N LYS A 76 21.84 11.79 -6.04
CA LYS A 76 23.31 11.76 -5.98
C LYS A 76 23.75 10.91 -4.78
N GLU A 77 24.83 10.15 -4.96
CA GLU A 77 25.39 9.21 -3.97
C GLU A 77 25.58 9.78 -2.55
N ASP A 78 25.80 11.09 -2.41
CA ASP A 78 26.01 11.76 -1.12
C ASP A 78 24.71 11.89 -0.29
N ASP A 79 23.56 12.02 -0.96
CA ASP A 79 22.23 12.09 -0.33
C ASP A 79 21.68 10.69 0.02
N MET A 80 22.22 9.62 -0.58
CA MET A 80 21.79 8.23 -0.35
C MET A 80 22.15 7.71 1.06
N LYS A 81 23.30 8.12 1.61
CA LYS A 81 23.76 7.69 2.94
C LYS A 81 22.76 8.03 4.06
N THR A 82 22.00 9.10 3.87
CA THR A 82 20.99 9.58 4.83
C THR A 82 19.67 8.80 4.72
N PHE A 83 19.34 8.25 3.55
CA PHE A 83 18.13 7.45 3.36
C PHE A 83 18.29 6.01 3.80
N GLU A 84 19.45 5.40 3.53
CA GLU A 84 19.74 4.01 3.96
C GLU A 84 19.73 3.87 5.49
N SER A 85 20.19 4.88 6.22
CA SER A 85 20.21 4.85 7.70
C SER A 85 18.82 4.84 8.35
N ASN A 86 17.78 5.22 7.62
CA ASN A 86 16.40 5.28 8.12
C ASN A 86 15.56 4.05 7.75
N LEU A 87 16.12 3.11 6.98
CA LEU A 87 15.43 1.89 6.55
C LEU A 87 16.00 0.60 7.17
N CYS A 88 16.86 0.73 8.18
CA CYS A 88 17.33 -0.37 9.03
C CYS A 88 16.34 -0.65 10.17
#